data_AF-A0A2I0CQY9-F1
#
_entry.id   AF-A0A2I0CQY9-F1
#
_cell.length_a   1.000
_cell.length_b   1.000
_cell.length_c   1.000
_cell.angle_alpha   90.00
_cell.angle_beta   90.00
_cell.angle_gamma   90.00
#
_symmetry.space_group_name_H-M   'P 1'
#
loop_
_entity.id
_entity.type
_entity.pdbx_description
1 polymer ?
#
loop_
_entity_poly.entity_id
_entity_poly.type
_entity_poly.pdbx_seq_one_letter_code
_entity_poly.pdbx_strand_id
1 'polypeptide(L)'
;MFLRPTIASKLYFKKDHRNHTMKAIQPIIIATLITLTGCATGKNYSQHEMISESTERVFTYDYSIPKSDKNTLWKRARDYFAATYGDSRAVFRIQDESDGILIGKGIHTWIFADVLLCSNEYHVRFAAKNEKARLQFELIQDVPALSKCLGYPLPSKVAYQDMVKIFSETSSNLEKALTGEEQPNDFKNF
;
A
#
# COMPACT_ATOMS: atom_id res chain seq x y z
N MET A 1 -65.51 6.10 11.91
CA MET A 1 -66.73 6.92 12.05
C MET A 1 -66.29 8.38 12.10
N PHE A 2 -66.58 9.13 11.02
CA PHE A 2 -66.94 10.57 10.97
C PHE A 2 -66.46 11.44 12.15
N LEU A 3 -65.68 12.52 12.03
CA LEU A 3 -65.78 13.67 11.11
C LEU A 3 -64.57 14.60 11.31
N ARG A 4 -64.08 15.23 10.24
CA ARG A 4 -63.49 16.59 10.32
C ARG A 4 -64.60 17.60 10.67
N PRO A 5 -64.23 18.77 11.21
CA PRO A 5 -64.47 19.94 10.39
C PRO A 5 -63.33 20.96 10.37
N THR A 6 -63.41 21.72 9.30
CA THR A 6 -62.59 22.80 8.77
C THR A 6 -63.13 24.16 9.26
N ILE A 7 -62.43 25.26 8.89
CA ILE A 7 -62.88 26.68 8.79
C ILE A 7 -62.51 27.53 10.02
N ALA A 8 -62.06 28.80 9.94
CA ALA A 8 -61.38 29.62 8.94
C ALA A 8 -61.04 30.97 9.61
N SER A 9 -60.04 31.65 9.05
CA SER A 9 -59.88 33.12 8.94
C SER A 9 -60.29 34.06 10.09
N LYS A 10 -59.31 34.82 10.58
CA LYS A 10 -59.41 36.29 10.58
C LYS A 10 -58.05 36.98 10.61
N LEU A 11 -57.78 37.73 9.55
CA LEU A 11 -56.86 38.86 9.50
C LEU A 11 -57.17 39.85 10.63
N TYR A 12 -56.17 40.51 11.20
CA TYR A 12 -56.14 41.98 11.25
C TYR A 12 -54.72 42.49 11.51
N PHE A 13 -54.34 43.41 10.63
CA PHE A 13 -53.11 44.20 10.59
C PHE A 13 -53.18 45.35 11.61
N LYS A 14 -51.99 45.92 11.89
CA LYS A 14 -51.75 47.30 12.40
C LYS A 14 -51.51 47.42 13.92
N LYS A 15 -50.28 47.75 14.32
CA LYS A 15 -49.82 49.15 14.41
C LYS A 15 -48.32 49.22 14.71
N ASP A 16 -47.62 49.90 13.82
CA ASP A 16 -46.24 50.36 13.93
C ASP A 16 -46.16 51.48 14.97
N HIS A 17 -45.16 51.44 15.86
CA HIS A 17 -44.53 52.63 16.43
C HIS A 17 -43.10 52.29 16.83
N ARG A 18 -42.18 52.59 15.90
CA ARG A 18 -40.83 53.06 16.17
C ARG A 18 -40.81 54.03 17.36
N ASN A 19 -39.85 53.85 18.27
CA ASN A 19 -39.01 54.94 18.78
C ASN A 19 -37.76 54.40 19.50
N HIS A 20 -36.63 54.56 18.81
CA HIS A 20 -35.33 55.04 19.28
C HIS A 20 -34.90 54.79 20.74
N THR A 21 -33.97 53.84 20.87
CA THR A 21 -32.65 53.97 21.53
C THR A 21 -32.56 54.82 22.80
N MET A 22 -32.35 54.16 23.94
CA MET A 22 -31.12 54.27 24.76
C MET A 22 -31.32 53.54 26.09
N LYS A 23 -30.52 52.50 26.33
CA LYS A 23 -29.62 52.36 27.49
C LYS A 23 -29.14 50.91 27.61
N ALA A 24 -27.85 50.80 27.87
CA ALA A 24 -27.09 49.58 28.06
C ALA A 24 -27.75 48.65 29.10
N ILE A 25 -27.69 47.35 28.84
CA ILE A 25 -27.39 46.24 29.77
C ILE A 25 -27.41 44.98 28.90
N GLN A 26 -26.24 44.34 28.73
CA GLN A 26 -26.12 43.03 28.11
C GLN A 26 -26.88 41.99 28.96
N PRO A 27 -27.63 41.09 28.29
CA PRO A 27 -27.54 39.70 28.66
C PRO A 27 -27.04 38.85 27.49
N ILE A 28 -25.95 38.15 27.80
CA ILE A 28 -25.44 36.90 27.24
C ILE A 28 -26.52 36.13 26.45
N ILE A 29 -26.38 36.06 25.13
CA ILE A 29 -27.01 35.03 24.30
C ILE A 29 -25.86 34.31 23.59
N ILE A 30 -25.40 33.23 24.21
CA ILE A 30 -24.52 32.25 23.59
C ILE A 30 -25.38 31.48 22.59
N ALA A 31 -25.41 31.97 21.34
CA ALA A 31 -25.94 31.21 20.22
C ALA A 31 -24.87 30.17 19.82
N THR A 32 -24.87 29.03 20.51
CA THR A 32 -24.10 27.85 20.08
C THR A 32 -24.72 27.34 18.79
N LEU A 33 -24.26 27.88 17.67
CA LEU A 33 -24.51 27.33 16.34
C LEU A 33 -23.72 26.02 16.25
N ILE A 34 -24.34 24.92 16.65
CA ILE A 34 -23.81 23.57 16.41
C ILE A 34 -23.91 23.36 14.89
N THR A 35 -22.89 23.81 14.16
CA THR A 35 -22.64 23.34 12.81
C THR A 35 -22.31 21.86 12.95
N LEU A 36 -23.28 21.01 12.64
CA LEU A 36 -23.07 19.60 12.36
C LEU A 36 -22.19 19.51 11.09
N THR A 37 -20.89 19.78 11.23
CA THR A 37 -19.90 19.27 10.30
C THR A 37 -19.77 17.78 10.60
N GLY A 38 -20.73 17.01 10.08
CA GLY A 38 -20.49 15.60 9.88
C GLY A 38 -19.33 15.48 8.91
N CYS A 39 -18.12 15.26 9.43
CA CYS A 39 -17.07 14.65 8.66
C CYS A 39 -17.57 13.25 8.30
N ALA A 40 -18.33 13.14 7.22
CA ALA A 40 -18.45 11.88 6.51
C ALA A 40 -17.04 11.56 6.02
N THR A 41 -16.26 10.88 6.85
CA THR A 41 -15.12 10.10 6.39
C THR A 41 -15.70 9.08 5.41
N GLY A 42 -15.76 9.46 4.14
CA GLY A 42 -16.19 8.58 3.07
C GLY A 42 -15.37 7.31 3.17
N LYS A 43 -16.03 6.16 3.31
CA LYS A 43 -15.36 4.88 3.20
C LYS A 43 -14.60 4.88 1.88
N ASN A 44 -13.28 4.72 1.93
CA ASN A 44 -12.44 4.68 0.73
C ASN A 44 -12.79 3.43 -0.08
N TYR A 45 -13.70 3.54 -1.04
CA TYR A 45 -14.06 2.43 -1.93
C TYR A 45 -12.89 1.96 -2.82
N SER A 46 -11.74 2.65 -2.79
CA SER A 46 -10.52 2.31 -3.55
C SER A 46 -9.90 0.97 -3.17
N GLN A 47 -10.18 0.44 -1.98
CA GLN A 47 -9.67 -0.86 -1.52
C GLN A 47 -10.22 -2.07 -2.29
N HIS A 48 -11.31 -1.90 -3.04
CA HIS A 48 -11.91 -2.95 -3.87
C HIS A 48 -11.60 -2.81 -5.35
N GLU A 49 -11.00 -1.70 -5.77
CA GLU A 49 -10.72 -1.49 -7.18
C GLU A 49 -9.49 -2.30 -7.58
N MET A 50 -9.63 -3.15 -8.60
CA MET A 50 -8.55 -3.97 -9.13
C MET A 50 -7.65 -3.14 -10.04
N ILE A 51 -6.37 -3.50 -10.13
CA ILE A 51 -5.51 -2.95 -11.19
C ILE A 51 -5.96 -3.48 -12.57
N SER A 52 -5.72 -2.70 -13.62
CA SER A 52 -5.99 -3.13 -15.00
C SER A 52 -4.89 -4.06 -15.51
N GLU A 53 -5.20 -4.87 -16.53
CA GLU A 53 -4.19 -5.71 -17.20
C GLU A 53 -3.05 -4.90 -17.85
N SER A 54 -3.32 -3.63 -18.19
CA SER A 54 -2.35 -2.69 -18.73
C SER A 54 -1.45 -2.03 -17.69
N THR A 55 -1.66 -2.32 -16.40
CA THR A 55 -0.81 -1.79 -15.33
C THR A 55 0.59 -2.38 -15.44
N GLU A 56 1.63 -1.59 -15.11
CA GLU A 56 3.01 -2.07 -15.09
C GLU A 56 3.17 -3.24 -14.10
N ARG A 57 3.85 -4.31 -14.53
CA ARG A 57 4.04 -5.51 -13.73
C ARG A 57 5.49 -5.96 -13.63
N VAL A 58 6.40 -5.30 -14.34
CA VAL A 58 7.82 -5.64 -14.35
C VAL A 58 8.61 -4.45 -13.81
N PHE A 59 9.24 -4.65 -12.67
CA PHE A 59 10.00 -3.60 -11.98
C PHE A 59 11.47 -3.98 -12.02
N THR A 60 12.32 -3.12 -12.60
CA THR A 60 13.75 -3.40 -12.79
C THR A 60 14.60 -2.36 -12.07
N TYR A 61 15.59 -2.83 -11.33
CA TYR A 61 16.54 -2.01 -10.58
C TYR A 61 17.96 -2.42 -10.99
N ASP A 62 18.72 -1.44 -11.49
CA ASP A 62 20.09 -1.62 -11.94
C ASP A 62 21.06 -0.97 -10.95
N TYR A 63 22.12 -1.71 -10.61
CA TYR A 63 23.13 -1.27 -9.65
C TYR A 63 24.50 -1.18 -10.31
N SER A 64 25.25 -0.14 -9.98
CA SER A 64 26.67 -0.01 -10.33
C SER A 64 27.51 -0.04 -9.06
N ILE A 65 28.34 -1.08 -8.92
CA ILE A 65 29.17 -1.32 -7.73
C ILE A 65 30.63 -1.48 -8.19
N PRO A 66 31.34 -0.39 -8.45
CA PRO A 66 32.72 -0.44 -8.95
C PRO A 66 33.62 -1.32 -8.07
N LYS A 67 34.62 -1.96 -8.69
CA LYS A 67 35.61 -2.79 -7.99
C LYS A 67 35.05 -4.04 -7.30
N SER A 68 33.80 -4.41 -7.55
CA SER A 68 33.22 -5.67 -7.08
C SER A 68 33.11 -6.68 -8.23
N ASP A 69 33.61 -7.90 -8.02
CA ASP A 69 33.47 -8.98 -9.00
C ASP A 69 32.09 -9.66 -8.91
N LYS A 70 31.72 -10.36 -9.98
CA LYS A 70 30.44 -11.08 -10.09
C LYS A 70 30.16 -12.01 -8.89
N ASN A 71 31.16 -12.77 -8.44
CA ASN A 71 30.96 -13.76 -7.38
C ASN A 71 30.69 -13.06 -6.05
N THR A 72 31.45 -12.01 -5.74
CA THR A 72 31.21 -11.18 -4.56
C THR A 72 29.79 -10.61 -4.53
N LEU A 73 29.32 -10.04 -5.64
CA LEU A 73 27.96 -9.48 -5.73
C LEU A 73 26.88 -10.56 -5.60
N TRP A 74 27.07 -11.71 -6.24
CA TRP A 74 26.14 -12.83 -6.15
C TRP A 74 26.04 -13.38 -4.72
N LYS A 75 27.17 -13.56 -4.03
CA LYS A 75 27.20 -14.00 -2.63
C LYS A 75 26.49 -13.02 -1.70
N ARG A 76 26.77 -11.72 -1.85
CA ARG A 76 26.09 -10.66 -1.08
C ARG A 76 24.57 -10.67 -1.28
N ALA A 77 24.11 -10.80 -2.53
CA ALA A 77 22.69 -10.90 -2.82
C ALA A 77 22.05 -12.15 -2.22
N ARG A 78 22.69 -13.32 -2.38
CA ARG A 78 22.23 -14.58 -1.79
C ARG A 78 22.10 -14.47 -0.27
N ASP A 79 23.10 -13.91 0.39
CA ASP A 79 23.14 -13.78 1.85
C ASP A 79 22.08 -12.79 2.34
N TYR A 80 21.91 -11.66 1.64
CA TYR A 80 20.81 -10.72 1.89
C TYR A 80 19.44 -11.40 1.83
N PHE A 81 19.19 -12.17 0.77
CA PHE A 81 17.91 -12.86 0.61
C PHE A 81 17.72 -14.00 1.64
N ALA A 82 18.79 -14.68 2.04
CA ALA A 82 18.73 -15.66 3.12
C ALA A 82 18.34 -15.00 4.45
N ALA A 83 18.92 -13.85 4.77
CA ALA A 83 18.60 -13.11 5.99
C ALA A 83 17.19 -12.50 5.97
N THR A 84 16.79 -11.92 4.83
CA THR A 84 15.49 -11.24 4.68
C THR A 84 14.31 -12.20 4.78
N TYR A 85 14.46 -13.42 4.24
CA TYR A 85 13.38 -14.40 4.17
C TYR A 85 13.53 -15.57 5.15
N GLY A 86 14.54 -15.55 6.03
CA GLY A 86 14.87 -16.62 6.98
C GLY A 86 15.50 -17.87 6.36
N ASP A 87 15.09 -18.24 5.13
CA ASP A 87 15.75 -19.24 4.28
C ASP A 87 15.68 -18.76 2.82
N SER A 88 16.83 -18.59 2.16
CA SER A 88 16.85 -18.17 0.75
C SER A 88 16.15 -19.19 -0.15
N ARG A 89 16.09 -20.47 0.22
CA ARG A 89 15.39 -21.53 -0.52
C ARG A 89 13.87 -21.48 -0.37
N ALA A 90 13.36 -20.74 0.62
CA ALA A 90 11.92 -20.50 0.75
C ALA A 90 11.38 -19.62 -0.39
N VAL A 91 12.25 -18.83 -1.01
CA VAL A 91 11.92 -17.89 -2.09
C VAL A 91 12.63 -18.26 -3.39
N PHE A 92 13.92 -18.59 -3.36
CA PHE A 92 14.74 -18.84 -4.55
C PHE A 92 14.89 -20.33 -4.85
N ARG A 93 14.32 -20.74 -5.99
CA ARG A 93 14.36 -22.12 -6.50
C ARG A 93 15.60 -22.41 -7.32
N ILE A 94 16.18 -21.38 -7.95
CA ILE A 94 17.38 -21.48 -8.77
C ILE A 94 18.43 -20.55 -8.19
N GLN A 95 19.61 -21.12 -7.92
CA GLN A 95 20.78 -20.40 -7.44
C GLN A 95 21.98 -20.87 -8.27
N ASP A 96 22.34 -20.13 -9.31
CA ASP A 96 23.45 -20.46 -10.19
C ASP A 96 24.60 -19.47 -9.95
N GLU A 97 25.59 -19.90 -9.15
CA GLU A 97 26.78 -19.09 -8.89
C GLU A 97 27.61 -18.88 -10.15
N SER A 98 27.62 -19.85 -11.06
CA SER A 98 28.44 -19.81 -12.28
C SER A 98 27.92 -18.75 -13.25
N ASP A 99 26.61 -18.60 -13.36
CA ASP A 99 25.98 -17.55 -14.17
C ASP A 99 25.72 -16.26 -13.39
N GLY A 100 25.89 -16.29 -12.06
CA GLY A 100 25.61 -15.15 -11.19
C GLY A 100 24.11 -14.84 -11.11
N ILE A 101 23.26 -15.87 -11.19
CA ILE A 101 21.80 -15.75 -11.27
C ILE A 101 21.15 -16.29 -9.99
N LEU A 102 20.11 -15.60 -9.53
CA LEU A 102 19.13 -16.12 -8.55
C LEU A 102 17.73 -15.95 -9.13
N ILE A 103 16.91 -17.00 -9.11
CA ILE A 103 15.50 -16.94 -9.54
C ILE A 103 14.61 -17.51 -8.44
N GLY A 104 13.62 -16.74 -8.06
CA GLY A 104 12.70 -17.06 -6.99
C GLY A 104 11.26 -16.62 -7.25
N LYS A 105 10.41 -16.99 -6.31
CA LYS A 105 8.99 -16.68 -6.27
C LYS A 105 8.64 -16.15 -4.89
N GLY A 106 7.92 -15.05 -4.82
CA GLY A 106 7.33 -14.54 -3.60
C GLY A 106 5.81 -14.51 -3.69
N ILE A 107 5.17 -14.46 -2.53
CA ILE A 107 3.72 -14.33 -2.41
C ILE A 107 3.45 -13.12 -1.53
N HIS A 108 2.64 -12.19 -2.04
CA HIS A 108 2.11 -11.09 -1.25
C HIS A 108 0.67 -11.38 -0.87
N THR A 109 0.35 -11.27 0.42
CA THR A 109 -1.00 -11.54 0.95
C THR A 109 -1.62 -10.24 1.44
N TRP A 110 -2.88 -10.02 1.10
CA TRP A 110 -3.62 -8.79 1.36
C TRP A 110 -5.09 -9.09 1.63
N ILE A 111 -5.81 -8.13 2.22
CA ILE A 111 -7.21 -8.27 2.60
C ILE A 111 -8.10 -7.55 1.58
N PHE A 112 -9.06 -8.26 1.01
CA PHE A 112 -10.11 -7.72 0.15
C PHE A 112 -11.45 -7.68 0.89
N ALA A 113 -12.16 -6.56 0.77
CA ALA A 113 -13.47 -6.37 1.39
C ALA A 113 -13.52 -6.65 2.90
N ASP A 114 -12.41 -6.36 3.59
CA ASP A 114 -12.24 -6.52 5.03
C ASP A 114 -12.44 -7.96 5.56
N VAL A 115 -12.59 -8.96 4.67
CA VAL A 115 -12.94 -10.34 5.06
C VAL A 115 -12.23 -11.43 4.26
N LEU A 116 -11.79 -11.16 3.02
CA LEU A 116 -11.16 -12.15 2.16
C LEU A 116 -9.63 -12.01 2.17
N LEU A 117 -8.94 -13.11 2.47
CA LEU A 117 -7.49 -13.19 2.38
C LEU A 117 -7.09 -13.54 0.94
N CYS A 118 -6.64 -12.55 0.19
CA CYS A 118 -6.14 -12.71 -1.16
C CYS A 118 -4.62 -12.86 -1.15
N SER A 119 -4.10 -13.56 -2.15
CA SER A 119 -2.66 -13.63 -2.38
C SER A 119 -2.35 -13.47 -3.86
N ASN A 120 -1.25 -12.80 -4.18
CA ASN A 120 -0.71 -12.73 -5.54
C ASN A 120 0.74 -13.20 -5.55
N GLU A 121 1.11 -13.94 -6.60
CA GLU A 121 2.48 -14.39 -6.83
C GLU A 121 3.28 -13.33 -7.59
N TYR A 122 4.56 -13.20 -7.27
CA TYR A 122 5.52 -12.48 -8.09
C TYR A 122 6.79 -13.29 -8.26
N HIS A 123 7.42 -13.17 -9.42
CA HIS A 123 8.77 -13.69 -9.63
C HIS A 123 9.80 -12.65 -9.20
N VAL A 124 10.92 -13.11 -8.64
CA VAL A 124 12.09 -12.30 -8.35
C VAL A 124 13.29 -12.88 -9.09
N ARG A 125 14.03 -12.02 -9.80
CA ARG A 125 15.23 -12.41 -10.55
C ARG A 125 16.37 -11.47 -10.20
N PHE A 126 17.52 -12.04 -9.91
CA PHE A 126 18.75 -11.31 -9.70
C PHE A 126 19.82 -11.82 -10.67
N ALA A 127 20.61 -10.90 -11.22
CA ALA A 127 21.77 -11.22 -12.05
C ALA A 127 22.95 -10.32 -11.69
N ALA A 128 24.13 -10.91 -11.53
CA ALA A 128 25.38 -10.20 -11.30
C ALA A 128 26.32 -10.31 -12.51
N LYS A 129 27.08 -9.24 -12.75
CA LYS A 129 28.28 -9.22 -13.60
C LYS A 129 29.37 -8.46 -12.84
N ASN A 130 30.58 -8.41 -13.38
CA ASN A 130 31.61 -7.55 -12.79
C ASN A 130 31.09 -6.10 -12.76
N GLU A 131 31.20 -5.49 -11.58
CA GLU A 131 30.90 -4.09 -11.27
C GLU A 131 29.42 -3.67 -11.41
N LYS A 132 28.50 -4.61 -11.66
CA LYS A 132 27.08 -4.30 -11.80
C LYS A 132 26.17 -5.47 -11.48
N ALA A 133 24.97 -5.16 -11.06
CA ALA A 133 23.93 -6.15 -10.82
C ALA A 133 22.56 -5.63 -11.27
N ARG A 134 21.61 -6.54 -11.43
CA ARG A 134 20.21 -6.23 -11.75
C ARG A 134 19.30 -7.04 -10.86
N LEU A 135 18.29 -6.40 -10.29
CA LEU A 135 17.15 -7.01 -9.63
C LEU A 135 15.89 -6.75 -10.47
N GLN A 136 15.05 -7.75 -10.61
CA GLN A 136 13.76 -7.63 -11.27
C GLN A 136 12.66 -8.33 -10.46
N PHE A 137 11.52 -7.67 -10.34
CA PHE A 137 10.28 -8.27 -9.89
C PHE A 137 9.27 -8.32 -11.03
N GLU A 138 8.50 -9.39 -11.10
CA GLU A 138 7.41 -9.56 -12.08
C GLU A 138 6.15 -10.02 -11.37
N LEU A 139 5.11 -9.19 -11.37
CA LEU A 139 3.79 -9.55 -10.84
C LEU A 139 3.08 -10.50 -11.81
N ILE A 140 2.77 -11.70 -11.32
CA ILE A 140 2.13 -12.74 -12.11
C ILE A 140 0.61 -12.58 -12.04
N GLN A 141 -0.02 -12.58 -13.21
CA GLN A 141 -1.48 -12.61 -13.33
C GLN A 141 -1.94 -14.06 -13.14
N ASP A 142 -2.06 -14.46 -11.87
CA ASP A 142 -2.50 -15.78 -11.48
C ASP A 142 -3.09 -15.75 -10.06
N VAL A 143 -3.89 -16.76 -9.74
CA VAL A 143 -4.45 -16.96 -8.40
C VAL A 143 -3.69 -18.11 -7.74
N PRO A 144 -2.69 -17.83 -6.87
CA PRO A 144 -1.95 -18.88 -6.19
C PRO A 144 -2.90 -19.73 -5.32
N ALA A 145 -2.59 -21.02 -5.17
CA ALA A 145 -3.46 -21.98 -4.48
C ALA A 145 -3.84 -21.61 -3.03
N LEU A 146 -3.05 -20.75 -2.37
CA LEU A 146 -3.30 -20.26 -1.02
C LEU A 146 -4.30 -19.07 -0.97
N SER A 147 -4.61 -18.46 -2.10
CA SER A 147 -5.52 -17.31 -2.19
C SER A 147 -6.97 -17.76 -2.02
N LYS A 148 -7.73 -17.04 -1.18
CA LYS A 148 -9.19 -17.23 -1.05
C LYS A 148 -9.99 -16.42 -2.07
N CYS A 149 -9.31 -15.64 -2.91
CA CYS A 149 -9.92 -14.73 -3.87
C CYS A 149 -9.96 -15.37 -5.27
N LEU A 150 -10.78 -16.42 -5.39
CA LEU A 150 -11.02 -17.08 -6.67
C LEU A 150 -11.61 -16.07 -7.67
N GLY A 151 -11.00 -15.97 -8.86
CA GLY A 151 -11.43 -15.05 -9.91
C GLY A 151 -10.76 -13.67 -9.90
N TYR A 152 -9.87 -13.38 -8.96
CA TYR A 152 -9.10 -12.13 -8.90
C TYR A 152 -7.59 -12.40 -9.11
N PRO A 153 -7.13 -12.55 -10.36
CA PRO A 153 -5.74 -12.89 -10.67
C PRO A 153 -4.75 -11.73 -10.49
N LEU A 154 -5.26 -10.51 -10.28
CA LEU A 154 -4.48 -9.31 -10.02
C LEU A 154 -4.84 -8.76 -8.64
N PRO A 155 -3.96 -7.97 -8.00
CA PRO A 155 -4.26 -7.31 -6.73
C PRO A 155 -5.24 -6.13 -6.88
N SER A 156 -5.80 -5.68 -5.76
CA SER A 156 -6.40 -4.35 -5.68
C SER A 156 -5.35 -3.25 -5.93
N LYS A 157 -5.78 -2.03 -6.25
CA LYS A 157 -4.89 -0.87 -6.40
C LYS A 157 -4.07 -0.61 -5.15
N VAL A 158 -4.66 -0.79 -3.96
CA VAL A 158 -3.98 -0.62 -2.67
C VAL A 158 -2.92 -1.69 -2.49
N ALA A 159 -3.29 -2.97 -2.66
CA ALA A 159 -2.33 -4.07 -2.54
C ALA A 159 -1.20 -3.98 -3.58
N TYR A 160 -1.50 -3.51 -4.80
CA TYR A 160 -0.49 -3.22 -5.82
C TYR A 160 0.51 -2.14 -5.34
N GLN A 161 0.02 -1.04 -4.76
CA GLN A 161 0.88 0.01 -4.21
C GLN A 161 1.77 -0.51 -3.09
N ASP A 162 1.23 -1.36 -2.21
CA ASP A 162 1.99 -2.01 -1.14
C ASP A 162 3.08 -2.91 -1.71
N MET A 163 2.78 -3.70 -2.75
CA MET A 163 3.78 -4.54 -3.44
C MET A 163 4.89 -3.71 -4.08
N VAL A 164 4.54 -2.63 -4.79
CA VAL A 164 5.53 -1.72 -5.40
C VAL A 164 6.44 -1.08 -4.35
N LYS A 165 5.87 -0.69 -3.20
CA LYS A 165 6.63 -0.18 -2.06
C LYS A 165 7.61 -1.22 -1.52
N ILE A 166 7.16 -2.45 -1.31
CA ILE A 166 8.01 -3.58 -0.87
C ILE A 166 9.14 -3.85 -1.88
N PHE A 167 8.86 -3.83 -3.18
CA PHE A 167 9.88 -4.03 -4.22
C PHE A 167 10.95 -2.94 -4.19
N SER A 168 10.53 -1.68 -4.03
CA SER A 168 11.45 -0.54 -3.92
C SER A 168 12.29 -0.61 -2.64
N GLU A 169 11.69 -0.95 -1.50
CA GLU A 169 12.39 -1.10 -0.22
C GLU A 169 13.38 -2.27 -0.28
N THR A 170 12.98 -3.39 -0.88
CA THR A 170 13.85 -4.55 -1.07
C THR A 170 15.04 -4.20 -1.97
N SER A 171 14.82 -3.43 -3.03
CA SER A 171 15.89 -2.97 -3.91
C SER A 171 16.89 -2.08 -3.16
N SER A 172 16.40 -1.11 -2.38
CA SER A 172 17.26 -0.20 -1.62
C SER A 172 18.10 -0.94 -0.57
N ASN A 173 17.51 -1.89 0.16
CA ASN A 173 18.27 -2.67 1.15
C ASN A 173 19.24 -3.65 0.48
N LEU A 174 18.86 -4.25 -0.65
CA LEU A 174 19.78 -5.07 -1.43
C LEU A 174 20.99 -4.24 -1.90
N GLU A 175 20.79 -3.00 -2.35
CA GLU A 175 21.89 -2.12 -2.78
C GLU A 175 22.93 -1.93 -1.66
N LYS A 176 22.49 -1.65 -0.43
CA LYS A 176 23.38 -1.55 0.74
C LYS A 176 24.13 -2.85 1.04
N ALA A 177 23.44 -3.98 0.91
CA ALA A 177 24.08 -5.29 1.07
C ALA A 177 25.12 -5.54 -0.03
N LEU A 178 24.85 -5.11 -1.27
CA LEU A 178 25.77 -5.21 -2.40
C LEU A 178 26.99 -4.29 -2.25
N THR A 179 26.86 -3.10 -1.65
CA THR A 179 28.02 -2.22 -1.34
C THR A 179 28.81 -2.73 -0.13
N GLY A 180 28.23 -3.61 0.68
CA GLY A 180 28.85 -4.21 1.86
C GLY A 180 28.65 -3.41 3.15
N GLU A 181 27.71 -2.46 3.15
CA GLU A 181 27.36 -1.61 4.30
C GLU A 181 26.53 -2.37 5.34
N GLU A 182 25.76 -3.38 4.93
CA GLU A 182 24.94 -4.20 5.81
C GLU A 182 25.32 -5.69 5.62
N GLN A 183 26.20 -6.21 6.49
CA GLN A 183 26.37 -7.65 6.68
C GLN A 183 25.66 -8.04 7.99
N PRO A 184 24.74 -9.03 8.00
CA PRO A 184 24.29 -9.65 9.25
C PRO A 184 25.46 -10.48 9.78
N ASN A 185 26.36 -9.85 10.53
CA ASN A 185 27.65 -10.43 10.91
C ASN A 185 27.78 -10.67 12.42
N ASP A 186 26.66 -10.86 13.10
CA ASP A 186 26.66 -11.25 14.52
C ASP A 186 27.27 -12.66 14.72
N PHE A 187 27.37 -13.44 13.65
CA PHE A 187 27.88 -14.81 13.65
C PHE A 187 29.30 -14.99 13.09
N LYS A 188 30.05 -13.94 12.72
CA LYS A 188 31.48 -14.10 12.35
C LYS A 188 32.47 -13.63 13.42
N ASN A 189 31.95 -13.11 14.54
CA ASN A 189 32.73 -12.63 15.68
C ASN A 189 32.57 -13.53 16.92
N PHE A 190 32.48 -14.86 16.73
CA PHE A 190 32.49 -15.83 17.83
C PHE A 190 33.91 -16.32 18.15
#